data_AF-A0A4R4UJ37-F1
#
_entry.id   AF-A0A4R4UJ37-F1
#
_cell.length_a   1.000
_cell.length_b   1.000
_cell.length_c   1.000
_cell.angle_alpha   90.00
_cell.angle_beta   90.00
_cell.angle_gamma   90.00
#
_symmetry.space_group_name_H-M   'P 1'
#
loop_
_entity.id
_entity.type
_entity.pdbx_description
1 polymer ?
#
loop_
_entity_poly.entity_id
_entity_poly.type
_entity_poly.pdbx_seq_one_letter_code
_entity_poly.pdbx_strand_id
1 'polypeptide(L)'
;MTVNEDNVLQVRRTILAAAEDARERLYGLAASLQVTPPANDDVSKHAANTWTAYLLGNPDSHFNRLVQYVDNVVQLGEQIGEAAKQYGYTDEEISASFQLTRGPK
;
A
#
# COMPACT_ATOMS: atom_id res chain seq x y z
N MET A 1 21.16 -14.01 -11.03
CA MET A 1 20.93 -13.67 -9.61
C MET A 1 20.70 -14.98 -8.88
N THR A 2 21.64 -15.37 -8.02
CA THR A 2 21.51 -16.59 -7.21
C THR A 2 20.68 -16.23 -5.98
N VAL A 3 19.58 -16.94 -5.76
CA VAL A 3 18.74 -16.76 -4.56
C VAL A 3 19.55 -17.26 -3.37
N ASN A 4 19.87 -16.37 -2.44
CA ASN A 4 20.49 -16.71 -1.16
C ASN A 4 19.71 -16.05 -0.02
N GLU A 5 20.06 -16.45 1.19
CA GLU A 5 19.35 -16.16 2.42
C GLU A 5 19.21 -14.63 2.68
N ASP A 6 20.29 -13.88 2.56
CA ASP A 6 20.25 -12.43 2.73
C ASP A 6 19.39 -11.72 1.67
N ASN A 7 19.37 -12.24 0.44
CA ASN A 7 18.58 -11.69 -0.65
C ASN A 7 17.07 -11.84 -0.40
N VAL A 8 16.60 -12.93 0.21
CA VAL A 8 15.15 -13.15 0.44
C VAL A 8 14.60 -12.17 1.47
N LEU A 9 15.28 -12.01 2.60
CA LEU A 9 14.87 -11.04 3.62
C LEU A 9 15.04 -9.60 3.12
N GLN A 10 16.07 -9.32 2.32
CA GLN A 10 16.23 -7.99 1.72
C GLN A 10 15.11 -7.66 0.74
N VAL A 11 14.74 -8.59 -0.14
CA VAL A 11 13.60 -8.42 -1.08
C VAL A 11 12.31 -8.19 -0.30
N ARG A 12 12.04 -8.98 0.73
CA ARG A 12 10.88 -8.81 1.61
C ARG A 12 10.83 -7.41 2.22
N ARG A 13 11.95 -6.95 2.79
CA ARG A 13 12.06 -5.60 3.37
C ARG A 13 11.75 -4.51 2.35
N THR A 14 12.33 -4.60 1.16
CA THR A 14 12.10 -3.62 0.09
C THR A 14 10.63 -3.57 -0.33
N ILE A 15 9.98 -4.72 -0.45
CA ILE A 15 8.56 -4.81 -0.82
C ILE A 15 7.68 -4.15 0.25
N LEU A 16 7.89 -4.48 1.53
CA LEU A 16 7.08 -3.93 2.62
C LEU A 16 7.31 -2.43 2.80
N ALA A 17 8.55 -1.95 2.67
CA ALA A 17 8.85 -0.52 2.73
C ALA A 17 8.18 0.27 1.59
N ALA A 18 8.19 -0.29 0.37
CA ALA A 18 7.51 0.31 -0.76
C ALA A 18 5.98 0.31 -0.60
N ALA A 19 5.41 -0.76 -0.04
CA ALA A 19 3.99 -0.83 0.26
C ALA A 19 3.57 0.21 1.30
N GLU A 20 4.38 0.42 2.34
CA GLU A 20 4.11 1.44 3.36
C GLU A 20 4.18 2.87 2.80
N ASP A 21 5.23 3.20 2.04
CA ASP A 21 5.34 4.51 1.37
C ASP A 21 4.15 4.75 0.40
N ALA A 22 3.75 3.71 -0.35
CA ALA A 22 2.58 3.80 -1.22
C ALA A 22 1.28 4.02 -0.43
N ARG A 23 1.12 3.33 0.69
CA ARG A 23 -0.04 3.45 1.59
C ARG A 23 -0.14 4.88 2.15
N GLU A 24 0.95 5.40 2.69
CA GLU A 24 1.01 6.75 3.25
C GLU A 24 0.65 7.81 2.19
N ARG A 25 1.24 7.71 0.99
CA ARG A 25 0.92 8.61 -0.13
C ARG A 25 -0.54 8.52 -0.54
N LEU A 26 -1.08 7.31 -0.63
CA LEU A 26 -2.45 7.08 -1.05
C LEU A 26 -3.43 7.73 -0.07
N TYR A 27 -3.28 7.46 1.23
CA TYR A 27 -4.13 8.09 2.25
C TYR A 27 -3.92 9.61 2.34
N GLY A 28 -2.70 10.10 2.11
CA GLY A 28 -2.42 11.53 2.00
C GLY A 28 -3.12 12.23 0.83
N LEU A 29 -3.38 11.50 -0.26
CA LEU A 29 -4.09 11.99 -1.45
C LEU A 29 -5.62 11.86 -1.33
N ALA A 30 -6.15 11.11 -0.38
CA ALA A 30 -7.59 10.85 -0.29
C ALA A 30 -8.43 12.14 -0.26
N ALA A 31 -7.99 13.15 0.49
CA ALA A 31 -8.69 14.44 0.56
C ALA A 31 -8.64 15.24 -0.75
N SER A 32 -7.57 15.13 -1.54
CA SER A 32 -7.43 15.87 -2.80
C SER A 32 -8.19 15.26 -3.97
N LEU A 33 -8.65 14.02 -3.82
CA LEU A 33 -9.48 13.33 -4.81
C LEU A 33 -10.97 13.71 -4.73
N GLN A 34 -11.38 14.45 -3.69
CA GLN A 34 -12.73 14.98 -3.61
C GLN A 34 -12.90 16.12 -4.62
N VAL A 35 -13.92 16.00 -5.47
CA VAL A 35 -14.19 17.02 -6.49
C VAL A 35 -15.21 18.02 -5.95
N THR A 36 -14.83 19.30 -5.97
CA THR A 36 -15.73 20.41 -5.64
C THR A 36 -16.49 20.85 -6.90
N PRO A 37 -17.80 21.14 -6.82
CA PRO A 37 -18.54 21.62 -7.97
C PRO A 37 -18.03 22.98 -8.46
N PRO A 38 -17.81 23.16 -9.78
CA PRO A 38 -17.28 24.40 -10.34
C PRO A 38 -18.29 25.56 -10.32
N ALA A 39 -19.58 25.24 -10.21
CA ALA A 39 -20.67 26.20 -10.08
C ALA A 39 -21.81 25.60 -9.25
N ASN A 40 -22.79 26.43 -8.87
CA ASN A 40 -23.86 26.06 -7.95
C ASN A 40 -25.10 25.48 -8.66
N ASP A 41 -25.04 25.26 -9.97
CA ASP A 41 -26.08 24.63 -10.76
C ASP A 41 -26.13 23.11 -10.56
N ASP A 42 -27.26 22.51 -10.92
CA ASP A 42 -27.51 21.08 -10.69
C ASP A 42 -26.55 20.17 -11.46
N VAL A 43 -26.12 20.58 -12.66
CA VAL A 43 -25.20 19.79 -13.49
C VAL A 43 -23.82 19.77 -12.85
N SER A 44 -23.31 20.93 -12.42
CA SER A 44 -22.03 21.04 -11.72
C SER A 44 -21.98 20.22 -10.43
N LYS A 45 -23.06 20.28 -9.62
CA LYS A 45 -23.19 19.48 -8.39
C LYS A 45 -23.24 17.98 -8.67
N HIS A 46 -24.05 17.58 -9.65
CA HIS A 46 -24.20 16.18 -10.01
C HIS A 46 -22.90 15.60 -10.56
N ALA A 47 -22.19 16.34 -11.41
CA ALA A 47 -20.89 15.95 -11.93
C ALA A 47 -19.86 15.76 -10.81
N ALA A 48 -19.72 16.72 -9.90
CA ALA A 48 -18.78 16.64 -8.77
C ALA A 48 -19.07 15.45 -7.85
N ASN A 49 -20.34 15.20 -7.52
CA ASN A 49 -20.75 14.05 -6.72
C ASN A 49 -20.42 12.73 -7.41
N THR A 50 -20.70 12.64 -8.71
CA THR A 50 -20.43 11.43 -9.50
C THR A 50 -18.94 11.13 -9.59
N TRP A 51 -18.12 12.15 -9.88
CA TRP A 51 -16.66 11.99 -9.89
C TRP A 51 -16.11 11.59 -8.53
N THR A 52 -16.55 12.23 -7.45
CA THR A 52 -16.14 11.88 -6.09
C THR A 52 -16.51 10.44 -5.74
N ALA A 53 -17.68 9.96 -6.17
CA ALA A 53 -18.10 8.57 -5.99
C ALA A 53 -17.16 7.60 -6.72
N TYR A 54 -16.83 7.84 -7.98
CA TYR A 54 -15.90 6.98 -8.74
C TYR A 54 -14.45 7.03 -8.26
N LEU A 55 -13.99 8.19 -7.78
CA LEU A 55 -12.62 8.35 -7.29
C LEU A 55 -12.43 7.78 -5.88
N LEU A 56 -13.40 7.99 -4.98
CA LEU A 56 -13.28 7.69 -3.55
C LEU A 56 -14.43 6.83 -3.02
N GLY A 57 -15.68 7.26 -3.25
CA GLY A 57 -16.83 6.83 -2.44
C GLY A 57 -17.37 5.43 -2.71
N ASN A 58 -17.29 4.94 -3.94
CA ASN A 58 -17.85 3.65 -4.31
C ASN A 58 -16.96 2.49 -3.82
N PRO A 59 -17.54 1.30 -3.51
CA PRO A 59 -16.75 0.13 -3.15
C PRO A 59 -15.67 -0.23 -4.18
N ASP A 60 -15.94 -0.02 -5.46
CA ASP A 60 -15.01 -0.28 -6.56
C ASP A 60 -14.29 0.99 -7.06
N SER A 61 -14.24 2.06 -6.26
CA SER A 61 -13.59 3.32 -6.60
C SER A 61 -12.10 3.14 -6.92
N HIS A 62 -11.54 4.09 -7.68
CA HIS A 62 -10.11 4.06 -8.00
C HIS A 62 -9.23 4.03 -6.75
N PHE A 63 -9.59 4.77 -5.71
CA PHE A 63 -8.91 4.73 -4.42
C PHE A 63 -8.94 3.33 -3.80
N ASN A 64 -10.12 2.71 -3.70
CA ASN A 64 -10.24 1.38 -3.11
C ASN A 64 -9.48 0.31 -3.90
N ARG A 65 -9.45 0.41 -5.23
CA ARG A 65 -8.61 -0.47 -6.08
C ARG A 65 -7.13 -0.30 -5.79
N LEU A 66 -6.65 0.93 -5.59
CA LEU A 66 -5.26 1.20 -5.23
C LEU A 66 -4.93 0.68 -3.82
N VAL A 67 -5.83 0.85 -2.85
CA VAL A 67 -5.68 0.26 -1.50
C VAL A 67 -5.53 -1.25 -1.63
N GLN A 68 -6.41 -1.91 -2.38
CA GLN A 68 -6.34 -3.34 -2.59
C GLN A 68 -5.03 -3.79 -3.26
N TYR A 69 -4.48 -3.01 -4.20
CA TYR A 69 -3.17 -3.31 -4.77
C TYR A 69 -2.05 -3.22 -3.73
N VAL A 70 -2.07 -2.21 -2.86
CA VAL A 70 -1.10 -2.09 -1.77
C VAL A 70 -1.22 -3.27 -0.81
N ASP A 71 -2.44 -3.67 -0.44
CA ASP A 71 -2.69 -4.83 0.43
C ASP A 71 -2.15 -6.12 -0.18
N ASN A 72 -2.32 -6.32 -1.49
CA ASN A 72 -1.77 -7.47 -2.19
C ASN A 72 -0.22 -7.48 -2.17
N VAL A 73 0.43 -6.32 -2.23
CA VAL A 73 1.88 -6.20 -2.13
C VAL A 73 2.37 -6.49 -0.71
N VAL A 74 1.63 -6.06 0.32
CA VAL A 74 1.91 -6.45 1.70
C VAL A 74 1.81 -7.97 1.87
N GLN A 75 0.73 -8.57 1.37
CA GLN A 75 0.52 -10.01 1.42
C GLN A 75 1.66 -10.78 0.72
N LEU A 76 2.18 -10.27 -0.40
CA LEU A 76 3.36 -10.84 -1.04
C LEU A 76 4.59 -10.81 -0.10
N GLY A 77 4.83 -9.70 0.59
CA GLY A 77 5.90 -9.59 1.58
C GLY A 77 5.75 -10.58 2.74
N GLU A 78 4.51 -10.82 3.19
CA GLU A 78 4.22 -11.83 4.20
C GLU A 78 4.51 -13.26 3.70
N GLN A 79 4.05 -13.59 2.49
CA GLN A 79 4.31 -14.90 1.86
C GLN A 79 5.81 -15.18 1.70
N ILE A 80 6.61 -14.17 1.37
CA ILE A 80 8.07 -14.30 1.30
C ILE A 80 8.66 -14.59 2.69
N GLY A 81 8.10 -14.01 3.75
CA GLY A 81 8.51 -14.29 5.12
C GLY A 81 8.21 -15.72 5.55
N GLU A 82 7.02 -16.22 5.22
CA GLU A 82 6.66 -17.62 5.49
C GLU A 82 7.50 -18.61 4.67
N ALA A 83 7.82 -18.28 3.41
CA ALA A 83 8.76 -19.06 2.62
C ALA A 83 10.16 -19.07 3.25
N ALA A 84 10.64 -17.94 3.77
CA ALA A 84 11.91 -17.87 4.49
C ALA A 84 11.93 -18.82 5.71
N LYS A 85 10.87 -18.88 6.53
CA LYS A 85 10.78 -19.85 7.65
C LYS A 85 11.00 -21.29 7.18
N GLN A 86 10.45 -21.66 6.03
CA GLN A 86 10.62 -23.01 5.46
C GLN A 86 12.06 -23.31 5.04
N TYR A 87 12.88 -22.28 4.79
CA TYR A 87 14.31 -22.39 4.51
C TYR A 87 15.20 -22.45 5.77
N GLY A 88 14.63 -22.33 6.97
CA GLY A 88 15.36 -22.53 8.23
C GLY A 88 15.59 -21.27 9.08
N TYR A 89 15.00 -20.13 8.71
CA TYR A 89 15.14 -18.90 9.48
C TYR A 89 14.32 -18.94 10.76
N THR A 90 14.87 -18.32 11.80
CA THR A 90 14.18 -18.11 13.07
C THR A 90 13.21 -16.93 12.99
N ASP A 91 12.19 -16.94 13.86
CA ASP A 91 11.27 -15.81 14.00
C ASP A 91 12.01 -14.51 14.40
N GLU A 92 13.17 -14.61 15.05
CA GLU A 92 14.03 -13.50 15.44
C GLU A 92 14.72 -12.83 14.25
N GLU A 93 15.25 -13.61 13.29
CA GLU A 93 15.86 -13.07 12.06
C GLU A 93 14.81 -12.39 11.17
N ILE A 94 13.62 -12.97 11.12
CA ILE A 94 12.48 -12.40 10.41
C ILE A 94 12.02 -11.12 11.12
N SER A 95 11.96 -11.11 12.45
CA SER A 95 11.56 -9.96 13.26
C SER A 95 12.57 -8.81 13.20
N ALA A 96 13.87 -9.11 13.23
CA ALA A 96 14.95 -8.13 13.12
C ALA A 96 14.90 -7.39 11.77
N SER A 97 14.40 -8.05 10.72
CA SER A 97 14.18 -7.42 9.42
C SER A 97 13.20 -6.24 9.46
N PHE A 98 12.34 -6.14 10.49
CA PHE A 98 11.38 -5.04 10.67
C PHE A 98 11.95 -3.85 11.47
N GLN A 99 12.95 -4.04 12.32
CA GLN A 99 13.40 -3.00 13.27
C GLN A 99 14.32 -1.95 12.63
N LEU A 100 15.06 -2.30 11.59
CA LEU A 100 15.98 -1.39 10.88
C LEU A 100 15.28 -0.25 10.13
N THR A 101 13.96 -0.31 9.94
CA THR A 101 13.19 0.72 9.22
C THR A 101 12.66 1.84 10.13
N ARG A 102 12.67 1.67 11.46
CA ARG A 102 12.44 2.76 12.42
C ARG A 102 13.76 3.48 12.74
N GLY A 103 14.29 4.22 11.76
CA GLY A 103 15.32 5.22 12.04
C GLY A 103 14.74 6.40 12.86
N PRO A 104 15.54 7.05 13.73
CA PRO A 104 15.04 8.12 14.59
C PRO A 104 14.52 9.29 13.75
N LYS A 105 13.38 9.84 14.17
CA LYS A 105 12.84 11.12 13.67
C LYS A 105 13.83 12.26 13.90
#